data_AF-A0A7S1RFD9-F1
#
_entry.id   AF-A0A7S1RFD9-F1
#
_cell.length_a   1.000
_cell.length_b   1.000
_cell.length_c   1.000
_cell.angle_alpha   90.00
_cell.angle_beta   90.00
_cell.angle_gamma   90.00
#
_symmetry.space_group_name_H-M   'P 1'
#
loop_
_entity.id
_entity.type
_entity.pdbx_description
1 polymer ?
#
loop_
_entity_poly.entity_id
_entity_poly.type
_entity_poly.pdbx_seq_one_letter_code
_entity_poly.pdbx_strand_id
1 'polypeptide(L)'
;GDSRLSADARDLVQRLLQHRPHDRLPLDHCLRHPWVMTASGPLSRIVELCELREWSRHRQCERRVRLPGAPRDVKQLRRDLQEIIFGYKLPVMLRHHEVSVCFACETAVSEEEELAWEALMQVLEHHYPDGGFLRPDRQALEMFRLDSRLMLVSEEDTLVRGESYISLSSGRDAEELRRHDEFIKAAVKAFPGVVEAVVDHQAARVVDLRLRLGPWRSLELTVMLPAGFPEVSPLHLESISLRCPRKQLSAIEGQLRERIAAHLEGPPLVPGLVELLSWLHEEVLPDLARDSGVAPSARAGGGKVQHAPAEARTDAEAGAVDAPDAGPEPEQPEVSVACGRVCLLTYQHDDKTDRIPPSTAPRGMGSDKLLRCHKNQSFFWHIKHMFPDISGIMSYGKPAVLVAEGPLAVVERLRGEVGKFTPWWPVQEKVFQTTEPVPDVDEWRAFKNFSKVKSEEVREICEKAGQRSLYELLVAGTSLDPNRDPNRRKTVKRTSDRGGKTPR
;
A
#
# COMPACT_ATOMS: atom_id res chain seq x y z
N GLY A 1 0.61 37.83 1.76
CA GLY A 1 -0.23 37.54 0.58
C GLY A 1 -1.28 36.55 1.02
N ASP A 2 -2.24 37.02 1.81
CA ASP A 2 -3.00 36.17 2.76
C ASP A 2 -4.48 36.01 2.33
N SER A 3 -4.77 36.26 1.06
CA SER A 3 -6.11 36.33 0.49
C SER A 3 -6.73 34.97 0.13
N ARG A 4 -6.10 33.84 0.46
CA ARG A 4 -6.60 32.50 0.07
C ARG A 4 -7.51 31.80 1.08
N LEU A 5 -7.62 32.30 2.31
CA LEU A 5 -8.47 31.68 3.34
C LEU A 5 -9.74 32.50 3.57
N SER A 6 -10.90 31.81 3.59
CA SER A 6 -12.18 32.44 3.94
C SER A 6 -12.14 32.97 5.38
N ALA A 7 -12.98 33.95 5.69
CA ALA A 7 -13.03 34.56 7.01
C ALA A 7 -13.29 33.50 8.10
N ASP A 8 -14.20 32.55 7.84
CA ASP A 8 -14.50 31.46 8.76
C ASP A 8 -13.34 30.47 8.93
N ALA A 9 -12.59 30.18 7.86
CA ALA A 9 -11.38 29.36 7.96
C ALA A 9 -10.35 30.04 8.88
N ARG A 10 -10.19 31.35 8.73
CA ARG A 10 -9.25 32.14 9.54
C ARG A 10 -9.68 32.20 11.00
N ASP A 11 -10.98 32.38 11.28
CA ASP A 11 -11.52 32.35 12.65
C ASP A 11 -11.26 30.99 13.31
N LEU A 12 -11.56 29.88 12.62
CA LEU A 12 -11.31 28.55 13.15
C LEU A 12 -9.82 28.32 13.47
N VAL A 13 -8.93 28.65 12.53
CA VAL A 13 -7.48 28.50 12.71
C VAL A 13 -7.00 29.36 13.88
N GLN A 14 -7.47 30.62 13.99
CA GLN A 14 -7.09 31.52 15.07
C GLN A 14 -7.56 30.99 16.43
N ARG A 15 -8.75 30.40 16.53
CA ARG A 15 -9.23 29.80 17.79
C ARG A 15 -8.55 28.47 18.13
N LEU A 16 -8.10 27.70 17.14
CA LEU A 16 -7.36 26.46 17.37
C LEU A 16 -5.90 26.70 17.77
N LEU A 17 -5.25 27.73 17.20
CA LEU A 17 -3.83 28.03 17.41
C LEU A 17 -3.57 29.01 18.56
N GLN A 18 -4.42 29.02 19.59
CA GLN A 18 -4.20 29.84 20.78
C GLN A 18 -2.98 29.35 21.58
N HIS A 19 -2.18 30.30 22.05
CA HIS A 19 -0.93 30.01 22.77
C HIS A 19 -1.20 29.23 24.07
N ARG A 20 -2.26 29.59 24.79
CA ARG A 20 -2.68 28.94 26.02
C ARG A 20 -3.67 27.81 25.71
N PRO A 21 -3.47 26.58 26.24
CA PRO A 21 -4.36 25.45 25.97
C PRO A 21 -5.83 25.67 26.35
N HIS A 22 -6.10 26.43 27.42
CA HIS A 22 -7.47 26.69 27.90
C HIS A 22 -8.23 27.70 27.04
N ASP A 23 -7.53 28.52 26.26
CA ASP A 23 -8.12 29.48 25.34
C ASP A 23 -8.37 28.86 23.95
N ARG A 24 -7.84 27.66 23.69
CA ARG A 24 -8.07 26.92 22.44
C ARG A 24 -9.53 26.50 22.36
N LEU A 25 -10.06 26.53 21.14
CA LEU A 25 -11.41 26.05 20.87
C LEU A 25 -11.55 24.57 21.28
N PRO A 26 -12.46 24.22 22.20
CA PRO A 26 -12.72 22.84 22.54
C PRO A 26 -13.27 22.08 21.33
N LEU A 27 -12.99 20.78 21.24
CA LEU A 27 -13.39 19.94 20.11
C LEU A 27 -14.89 20.06 19.77
N ASP A 28 -15.76 20.07 20.79
CA ASP A 28 -17.22 20.19 20.59
C ASP A 28 -17.62 21.52 19.94
N HIS A 29 -16.84 22.58 20.13
CA HIS A 29 -17.05 23.87 19.47
C HIS A 29 -16.41 23.91 18.07
N CYS A 30 -15.30 23.20 17.85
CA CYS A 30 -14.71 23.03 16.52
C CYS A 30 -15.68 22.32 15.57
N LEU A 31 -16.31 21.24 16.03
CA LEU A 31 -17.28 20.47 15.24
C LEU A 31 -18.55 21.27 14.90
N ARG A 32 -18.85 22.30 15.69
CA ARG A 32 -19.97 23.23 15.49
C ARG A 32 -19.58 24.52 14.77
N HIS A 33 -18.32 24.67 14.39
CA HIS A 33 -17.84 25.89 13.74
C HIS A 33 -18.44 26.00 12.33
N PRO A 34 -18.90 27.18 11.88
CA PRO A 34 -19.53 27.35 10.56
C PRO A 34 -18.71 26.78 9.39
N TRP A 35 -17.38 27.01 9.40
CA TRP A 35 -16.46 26.44 8.40
C TRP A 35 -16.41 24.90 8.35
N VAL A 36 -16.67 24.24 9.49
CA VAL A 36 -16.70 22.77 9.60
C VAL A 36 -18.10 22.24 9.29
N MET A 37 -19.14 22.95 9.75
CA MET A 37 -20.54 22.57 9.60
C MET A 37 -21.15 22.88 8.23
N THR A 38 -20.50 23.69 7.39
CA THR A 38 -20.95 23.85 6.01
C THR A 38 -21.01 22.50 5.32
N ALA A 39 -22.22 22.05 4.96
CA ALA A 39 -22.48 20.82 4.22
C ALA A 39 -21.75 20.76 2.86
N SER A 40 -21.22 21.90 2.39
CA SER A 40 -20.41 22.07 1.18
C SER A 40 -18.97 22.52 1.48
N GLY A 41 -18.54 22.50 2.75
CA GLY A 41 -17.23 22.96 3.16
C GLY A 41 -16.09 22.04 2.69
N PRO A 42 -14.85 22.54 2.58
CA PRO A 42 -13.69 21.74 2.13
C PRO A 42 -13.50 20.46 2.94
N LEU A 43 -13.79 20.47 4.24
CA LEU A 43 -13.71 19.27 5.08
C LEU A 43 -14.82 18.26 4.79
N SER A 44 -16.06 18.71 4.56
CA SER A 44 -17.14 17.81 4.12
C SER A 44 -16.77 17.17 2.79
N ARG A 45 -16.22 17.96 1.85
CA ARG A 45 -15.73 17.47 0.56
C ARG A 45 -14.55 16.51 0.70
N ILE A 46 -13.61 16.74 1.62
CA ILE A 46 -12.49 15.82 1.89
C ILE A 46 -12.99 14.53 2.55
N VAL A 47 -13.91 14.62 3.51
CA VAL A 47 -14.51 13.43 4.15
C VAL A 47 -15.29 12.63 3.12
N GLU A 48 -16.13 13.28 2.32
CA GLU A 48 -16.81 12.65 1.17
C GLU A 48 -15.81 12.02 0.22
N LEU A 49 -14.74 12.72 -0.18
CA LEU A 49 -13.71 12.16 -1.06
C LEU A 49 -12.97 10.96 -0.45
N CYS A 50 -12.69 10.98 0.86
CA CYS A 50 -12.07 9.88 1.57
C CYS A 50 -13.01 8.68 1.67
N GLU A 51 -14.25 8.89 2.08
CA GLU A 51 -15.29 7.85 2.14
C GLU A 51 -15.56 7.26 0.74
N LEU A 52 -15.69 8.11 -0.26
CA LEU A 52 -15.94 7.74 -1.66
C LEU A 52 -14.76 6.95 -2.25
N ARG A 53 -13.52 7.34 -1.94
CA ARG A 53 -12.32 6.58 -2.30
C ARG A 53 -12.24 5.24 -1.59
N GLU A 54 -12.66 5.16 -0.33
CA GLU A 54 -12.77 3.89 0.38
C GLU A 54 -13.85 3.00 -0.26
N TRP A 55 -15.00 3.54 -0.65
CA TRP A 55 -16.08 2.77 -1.29
C TRP A 55 -15.71 2.27 -2.69
N SER A 56 -15.14 3.10 -3.57
CA SER A 56 -14.66 2.68 -4.89
C SER A 56 -13.59 1.58 -4.78
N ARG A 57 -12.71 1.67 -3.77
CA ARG A 57 -11.73 0.60 -3.50
C ARG A 57 -12.40 -0.73 -3.16
N HIS A 58 -13.52 -0.70 -2.45
CA HIS A 58 -14.25 -1.89 -2.04
C HIS A 58 -15.29 -2.36 -3.07
N ARG A 59 -15.42 -1.68 -4.22
CA ARG A 59 -16.53 -1.88 -5.17
C ARG A 59 -17.86 -1.89 -4.44
N GLN A 60 -18.05 -1.02 -3.46
CA GLN A 60 -19.29 -0.96 -2.70
C GLN A 60 -20.29 -0.05 -3.39
N CYS A 61 -21.51 -0.53 -3.53
CA CYS A 61 -22.65 0.25 -3.99
C CYS A 61 -23.49 0.66 -2.78
N GLU A 62 -24.05 1.86 -2.83
CA GLU A 62 -24.81 2.46 -1.72
C GLU A 62 -26.22 2.78 -2.21
N ARG A 63 -27.23 2.23 -1.54
CA ARG A 63 -28.63 2.66 -1.70
C ARG A 63 -28.99 3.59 -0.55
N ARG A 64 -29.50 4.76 -0.90
CA ARG A 64 -29.81 5.85 0.04
C ARG A 64 -31.29 6.12 0.07
N VAL A 65 -31.80 6.47 1.24
CA VAL A 65 -33.16 6.96 1.42
C VAL A 65 -33.16 8.18 2.34
N ARG A 66 -33.79 9.26 1.86
CA ARG A 66 -33.93 10.49 2.65
C ARG A 66 -35.04 10.32 3.68
N LEU A 67 -34.81 10.87 4.86
CA LEU A 67 -35.76 10.89 5.96
C LEU A 67 -36.49 12.23 5.98
N PRO A 68 -37.80 12.24 6.27
CA PRO A 68 -38.62 13.46 6.27
C PRO A 68 -38.33 14.40 7.45
N GLY A 69 -37.56 13.97 8.44
CA GLY A 69 -37.30 14.70 9.67
C GLY A 69 -36.54 13.86 10.68
N ALA A 70 -36.61 14.25 11.96
CA ALA A 70 -36.13 13.41 13.05
C ALA A 70 -37.18 12.31 13.35
N PRO A 71 -36.76 11.05 13.58
CA PRO A 71 -37.69 9.97 13.93
C PRO A 71 -38.28 10.20 15.32
N ARG A 72 -39.47 9.66 15.58
CA ARG A 72 -40.16 9.79 16.87
C ARG A 72 -39.34 9.24 18.04
N ASP A 73 -38.63 8.13 17.82
CA ASP A 73 -37.69 7.55 18.78
C ASP A 73 -36.37 7.15 18.09
N VAL A 74 -35.38 8.05 18.17
CA VAL A 74 -34.03 7.83 17.62
C VAL A 74 -33.34 6.60 18.26
N LYS A 75 -33.61 6.30 19.54
CA LYS A 75 -32.95 5.19 20.24
C LYS A 75 -33.52 3.85 19.81
N GLN A 76 -34.82 3.77 19.58
CA GLN A 76 -35.44 2.56 19.03
C GLN A 76 -35.04 2.37 17.56
N LEU A 77 -35.09 3.42 16.72
CA LEU A 77 -34.63 3.33 15.33
C LEU A 77 -33.21 2.78 15.23
N ARG A 78 -32.27 3.27 16.06
CA ARG A 78 -30.90 2.75 16.06
C ARG A 78 -30.80 1.27 16.42
N ARG A 79 -31.65 0.77 17.33
CA ARG A 79 -31.68 -0.66 17.69
C ARG A 79 -32.19 -1.48 16.51
N ASP A 80 -33.28 -1.07 15.89
CA ASP A 80 -33.88 -1.79 14.76
C ASP A 80 -32.94 -1.79 13.54
N LEU A 81 -32.24 -0.68 13.27
CA LEU A 81 -31.21 -0.64 12.23
C LEU A 81 -30.02 -1.57 12.55
N GLN A 82 -29.64 -1.73 13.83
CA GLN A 82 -28.60 -2.70 14.22
C GLN A 82 -29.06 -4.14 14.01
N GLU A 83 -30.34 -4.45 14.25
CA GLU A 83 -30.90 -5.78 13.97
C GLU A 83 -30.79 -6.13 12.48
N ILE A 84 -31.03 -5.16 11.58
CA ILE A 84 -30.79 -5.35 10.13
C ILE A 84 -29.31 -5.63 9.86
N ILE A 85 -28.38 -4.86 10.45
CA ILE A 85 -26.94 -5.07 10.28
C ILE A 85 -26.55 -6.49 10.71
N PHE A 86 -27.06 -6.99 11.84
CA PHE A 86 -26.74 -8.32 12.32
C PHE A 86 -27.43 -9.44 11.54
N GLY A 87 -28.67 -9.24 11.10
CA GLY A 87 -29.45 -10.22 10.34
C GLY A 87 -28.88 -10.46 8.95
N TYR A 88 -28.52 -9.38 8.24
CA TYR A 88 -28.10 -9.44 6.84
C TYR A 88 -26.60 -9.26 6.64
N LYS A 89 -25.85 -8.95 7.70
CA LYS A 89 -24.39 -8.66 7.64
C LYS A 89 -24.04 -7.52 6.68
N LEU A 90 -24.98 -6.61 6.43
CA LEU A 90 -24.80 -5.43 5.59
C LEU A 90 -24.61 -4.18 6.45
N PRO A 91 -23.60 -3.33 6.17
CA PRO A 91 -23.46 -2.06 6.85
C PRO A 91 -24.64 -1.13 6.54
N VAL A 92 -25.30 -0.65 7.60
CA VAL A 92 -26.34 0.38 7.53
C VAL A 92 -25.84 1.62 8.25
N MET A 93 -25.92 2.79 7.61
CA MET A 93 -25.47 4.06 8.17
C MET A 93 -26.62 5.06 8.24
N LEU A 94 -26.85 5.59 9.45
CA LEU A 94 -27.77 6.69 9.70
C LEU A 94 -26.99 8.01 9.67
N ARG A 95 -27.25 8.83 8.66
CA ARG A 95 -26.73 10.20 8.49
C ARG A 95 -27.81 11.22 8.83
N HIS A 96 -27.45 12.51 8.78
CA HIS A 96 -28.41 13.59 9.01
C HIS A 96 -29.48 13.57 7.91
N HIS A 97 -30.73 13.23 8.28
CA HIS A 97 -31.87 13.07 7.37
C HIS A 97 -31.70 12.02 6.27
N GLU A 98 -30.87 11.00 6.47
CA GLU A 98 -30.65 9.95 5.46
C GLU A 98 -30.29 8.62 6.14
N VAL A 99 -30.77 7.52 5.58
CA VAL A 99 -30.25 6.18 5.87
C VAL A 99 -29.71 5.57 4.59
N SER A 100 -28.58 4.88 4.70
CA SER A 100 -27.93 4.22 3.58
C SER A 100 -27.60 2.77 3.92
N VAL A 101 -27.73 1.89 2.94
CA VAL A 101 -27.27 0.49 3.00
C VAL A 101 -26.13 0.35 2.00
N CYS A 102 -24.98 -0.13 2.49
CA CYS A 102 -23.83 -0.42 1.66
C CYS A 102 -23.78 -1.92 1.36
N PHE A 103 -23.53 -2.27 0.11
CA PHE A 103 -23.42 -3.67 -0.34
C PHE A 103 -22.32 -3.80 -1.39
N ALA A 104 -21.90 -5.03 -1.69
CA ALA A 104 -20.87 -5.28 -2.69
C ALA A 104 -21.49 -5.14 -4.09
N CYS A 105 -20.90 -4.33 -4.96
CA CYS A 105 -21.34 -4.20 -6.34
C CYS A 105 -20.81 -5.39 -7.14
N GLU A 106 -21.48 -6.53 -6.97
CA GLU A 106 -21.35 -7.69 -7.85
C GLU A 106 -22.24 -7.49 -9.10
N THR A 107 -22.02 -8.29 -10.14
CA THR A 107 -22.69 -8.14 -11.45
C THR A 107 -24.22 -8.30 -11.40
N ALA A 108 -24.77 -8.80 -10.28
CA ALA A 108 -26.19 -8.84 -9.99
C ALA A 108 -26.44 -8.51 -8.51
N VAL A 109 -27.53 -7.78 -8.23
CA VAL A 109 -27.99 -7.53 -6.86
C VAL A 109 -28.40 -8.86 -6.24
N SER A 110 -27.89 -9.19 -5.06
CA SER A 110 -28.22 -10.42 -4.35
C SER A 110 -29.66 -10.37 -3.80
N GLU A 111 -30.33 -11.51 -3.72
CA GLU A 111 -31.65 -11.63 -3.06
C GLU A 111 -31.58 -11.18 -1.59
N GLU A 112 -30.46 -11.46 -0.90
CA GLU A 112 -30.23 -11.01 0.47
C GLU A 112 -30.18 -9.48 0.59
N GLU A 113 -29.63 -8.79 -0.42
CA GLU A 113 -29.56 -7.32 -0.43
C GLU A 113 -30.95 -6.71 -0.59
N GLU A 114 -31.80 -7.33 -1.42
CA GLU A 114 -33.18 -6.89 -1.58
C GLU A 114 -34.03 -7.15 -0.33
N LEU A 115 -33.83 -8.30 0.34
CA LEU A 115 -34.50 -8.58 1.61
C LEU A 115 -34.06 -7.61 2.72
N ALA A 116 -32.78 -7.27 2.79
CA ALA A 116 -32.28 -6.29 3.74
C ALA A 116 -32.84 -4.88 3.47
N TRP A 117 -32.95 -4.51 2.20
CA TRP A 117 -33.55 -3.24 1.78
C TRP A 117 -35.04 -3.18 2.12
N GLU A 118 -35.79 -4.26 1.90
CA GLU A 118 -37.19 -4.37 2.29
C GLU A 118 -37.38 -4.23 3.80
N ALA A 119 -36.56 -4.95 4.59
CA ALA A 119 -36.56 -4.84 6.04
C ALA A 119 -36.25 -3.41 6.51
N LEU A 120 -35.32 -2.72 5.84
CA LEU A 120 -35.04 -1.31 6.13
C LEU A 120 -36.26 -0.42 5.87
N MET A 121 -36.94 -0.57 4.73
CA MET A 121 -38.12 0.23 4.43
C MET A 121 -39.22 0.03 5.48
N GLN A 122 -39.46 -1.21 5.92
CA GLN A 122 -40.44 -1.52 6.97
C GLN A 122 -40.08 -0.86 8.31
N VAL A 123 -38.81 -0.91 8.71
CA VAL A 123 -38.33 -0.22 9.92
C VAL A 123 -38.56 1.29 9.79
N LEU A 124 -38.24 1.89 8.64
CA LEU A 124 -38.44 3.33 8.45
C LEU A 124 -39.93 3.71 8.47
N GLU A 125 -40.81 2.97 7.79
CA GLU A 125 -42.26 3.19 7.83
C GLU A 125 -42.81 3.14 9.26
N HIS A 126 -42.33 2.20 10.09
CA HIS A 126 -42.72 2.10 11.50
C HIS A 126 -42.33 3.34 12.32
N HIS A 127 -41.15 3.91 12.07
CA HIS A 127 -40.63 5.07 12.81
C HIS A 127 -41.17 6.42 12.33
N TYR A 128 -41.89 6.46 11.20
CA TYR A 128 -42.52 7.65 10.62
C TYR A 128 -44.01 7.40 10.28
N PRO A 129 -44.86 7.13 11.29
CA PRO A 129 -46.25 6.67 11.08
C PRO A 129 -47.19 7.71 10.49
N ASP A 130 -46.87 9.01 10.59
CA ASP A 130 -47.73 10.11 10.13
C ASP A 130 -47.76 10.28 8.61
N GLY A 131 -47.32 9.26 7.86
CA GLY A 131 -47.15 9.32 6.40
C GLY A 131 -46.03 10.25 5.94
N GLY A 132 -45.21 10.76 6.88
CA GLY A 132 -44.08 11.63 6.56
C GLY A 132 -43.02 10.92 5.73
N PHE A 133 -42.84 9.61 5.92
CA PHE A 133 -41.92 8.82 5.12
C PHE A 133 -42.66 8.25 3.91
N LEU A 134 -42.35 8.79 2.73
CA LEU A 134 -42.80 8.23 1.47
C LEU A 134 -41.79 7.21 1.00
N ARG A 135 -42.22 5.94 0.99
CA ARG A 135 -41.40 4.85 0.47
C ARG A 135 -41.03 5.15 -0.99
N PRO A 136 -39.74 5.32 -1.30
CA PRO A 136 -39.31 5.61 -2.67
C PRO A 136 -39.61 4.40 -3.58
N ASP A 137 -40.03 4.69 -4.81
CA ASP A 137 -40.19 3.66 -5.82
C ASP A 137 -38.84 2.96 -6.06
N ARG A 138 -38.87 1.64 -6.19
CA ARG A 138 -37.69 0.79 -6.33
C ARG A 138 -36.82 1.23 -7.51
N GLN A 139 -37.44 1.74 -8.57
CA GLN A 139 -36.74 2.24 -9.76
C GLN A 139 -36.30 3.71 -9.65
N ALA A 140 -36.94 4.48 -8.77
CA ALA A 140 -36.60 5.89 -8.53
C ALA A 140 -35.45 6.05 -7.52
N LEU A 141 -35.04 4.96 -6.86
CA LEU A 141 -33.88 4.96 -5.99
C LEU A 141 -32.62 5.20 -6.81
N GLU A 142 -31.95 6.30 -6.50
CA GLU A 142 -30.61 6.59 -6.99
C GLU A 142 -29.67 5.48 -6.50
N MET A 143 -29.42 4.50 -7.35
CA MET A 143 -28.37 3.51 -7.14
C MET A 143 -27.05 4.22 -7.44
N PHE A 144 -26.45 4.77 -6.40
CA PHE A 144 -25.23 5.53 -6.52
C PHE A 144 -24.06 4.58 -6.80
N ARG A 145 -23.74 4.43 -8.10
CA ARG A 145 -22.41 3.98 -8.53
C ARG A 145 -21.45 5.15 -8.39
N LEU A 146 -20.76 5.17 -7.27
CA LEU A 146 -19.99 6.32 -6.78
C LEU A 146 -18.82 6.72 -7.70
N ASP A 147 -18.41 5.87 -8.63
CA ASP A 147 -17.38 6.18 -9.64
C ASP A 147 -17.79 7.34 -10.56
N SER A 148 -19.10 7.62 -10.71
CA SER A 148 -19.60 8.71 -11.59
C SER A 148 -19.42 10.12 -11.00
N ARG A 149 -19.22 10.29 -9.68
CA ARG A 149 -19.21 11.61 -9.03
C ARG A 149 -17.84 12.27 -8.98
N LEU A 150 -16.75 11.52 -9.19
CA LEU A 150 -15.38 12.06 -9.21
C LEU A 150 -15.12 13.02 -10.39
N MET A 151 -15.94 12.95 -11.45
CA MET A 151 -15.76 13.76 -12.67
C MET A 151 -16.44 15.13 -12.64
N LEU A 152 -17.47 15.35 -11.81
CA LEU A 152 -18.25 16.61 -11.80
C LEU A 152 -17.70 17.68 -10.83
N VAL A 153 -16.57 17.41 -10.19
CA VAL A 153 -16.04 18.21 -9.08
C VAL A 153 -14.89 19.15 -9.54
N SER A 154 -14.64 19.27 -10.85
CA SER A 154 -13.55 20.08 -11.43
C SER A 154 -13.96 21.17 -12.44
N GLU A 155 -15.23 21.61 -12.47
CA GLU A 155 -15.70 22.58 -13.49
C GLU A 155 -16.26 23.90 -12.92
N GLU A 156 -15.73 24.44 -11.82
CA GLU A 156 -16.17 25.76 -11.33
C GLU A 156 -15.17 26.92 -11.53
N ASP A 157 -14.11 26.75 -12.32
CA ASP A 157 -13.19 27.86 -12.68
C ASP A 157 -12.91 28.04 -14.18
N THR A 158 -13.66 27.39 -15.09
CA THR A 158 -13.54 27.59 -16.55
C THR A 158 -14.80 28.18 -17.17
N LEU A 159 -15.16 29.37 -16.71
CA LEU A 159 -16.16 30.24 -17.34
C LEU A 159 -15.55 31.07 -18.48
N VAL A 160 -14.91 30.48 -19.50
CA VAL A 160 -14.74 31.09 -20.85
C VAL A 160 -14.48 30.02 -21.91
N ARG A 161 -15.55 29.45 -22.48
CA ARG A 161 -15.77 29.25 -23.94
C ARG A 161 -16.92 28.25 -24.10
N GLY A 162 -18.09 28.79 -24.46
CA GLY A 162 -19.17 27.96 -24.95
C GLY A 162 -18.80 27.39 -26.30
N GLU A 163 -18.55 26.09 -26.36
CA GLU A 163 -18.89 25.26 -27.50
C GLU A 163 -19.61 24.01 -27.01
N SER A 164 -20.76 23.80 -27.63
CA SER A 164 -21.79 22.84 -27.30
C SER A 164 -21.30 21.40 -27.51
N TYR A 165 -21.07 20.65 -26.42
CA TYR A 165 -20.92 19.20 -26.48
C TYR A 165 -22.31 18.57 -26.69
N ILE A 166 -22.73 18.50 -27.95
CA ILE A 166 -23.97 17.85 -28.35
C ILE A 166 -23.85 16.35 -28.11
N SER A 167 -24.83 15.81 -27.40
CA SER A 167 -25.10 14.39 -27.17
C SER A 167 -25.01 13.55 -28.46
N LEU A 168 -23.85 12.93 -28.69
CA LEU A 168 -23.66 11.80 -29.61
C LEU A 168 -23.29 10.57 -28.79
N SER A 169 -24.27 10.00 -28.08
CA SER A 169 -24.09 8.83 -27.21
C SER A 169 -24.97 7.64 -27.63
N SER A 170 -25.23 7.45 -28.93
CA SER A 170 -25.89 6.24 -29.42
C SER A 170 -25.01 5.53 -30.43
N GLY A 171 -24.34 4.46 -29.98
CA GLY A 171 -23.55 3.57 -30.82
C GLY A 171 -22.06 3.86 -30.80
N ARG A 172 -21.41 3.77 -29.63
CA ARG A 172 -19.97 3.48 -29.66
C ARG A 172 -19.81 2.08 -30.23
N ASP A 173 -18.88 1.95 -31.15
CA ASP A 173 -18.62 0.70 -31.84
C ASP A 173 -18.09 -0.31 -30.80
N ALA A 174 -18.81 -1.41 -30.60
CA ALA A 174 -18.35 -2.48 -29.71
C ALA A 174 -16.95 -2.98 -30.11
N GLU A 175 -16.59 -2.81 -31.38
CA GLU A 175 -15.28 -3.10 -31.92
C GLU A 175 -14.19 -2.16 -31.38
N GLU A 176 -14.50 -0.90 -31.10
CA GLU A 176 -13.56 0.05 -30.50
C GLU A 176 -13.22 -0.34 -29.06
N LEU A 177 -14.23 -0.69 -28.27
CA LEU A 177 -14.03 -1.18 -26.90
C LEU A 177 -13.24 -2.51 -26.90
N ARG A 178 -13.50 -3.39 -27.88
CA ARG A 178 -12.74 -4.63 -28.06
C ARG A 178 -11.26 -4.34 -28.36
N ARG A 179 -10.99 -3.35 -29.22
CA ARG A 179 -9.62 -2.88 -29.50
C ARG A 179 -8.94 -2.33 -28.25
N HIS A 180 -9.61 -1.48 -27.45
CA HIS A 180 -9.05 -1.00 -26.18
C HIS A 180 -8.69 -2.14 -25.23
N ASP A 181 -9.57 -3.13 -25.09
CA ASP A 181 -9.32 -4.31 -24.25
C ASP A 181 -8.13 -5.15 -24.79
N GLU A 182 -7.94 -5.23 -26.10
CA GLU A 182 -6.77 -5.87 -26.72
C GLU A 182 -5.46 -5.12 -26.40
N PHE A 183 -5.44 -3.78 -26.47
CA PHE A 183 -4.29 -2.96 -26.06
C PHE A 183 -3.94 -3.14 -24.57
N ILE A 184 -4.95 -3.16 -23.70
CA ILE A 184 -4.76 -3.38 -22.26
C ILE A 184 -4.19 -4.78 -22.01
N LYS A 185 -4.74 -5.81 -22.65
CA LYS A 185 -4.22 -7.19 -22.56
C LYS A 185 -2.78 -7.29 -23.06
N ALA A 186 -2.44 -6.62 -24.16
CA ALA A 186 -1.08 -6.59 -24.68
C ALA A 186 -0.10 -5.95 -23.68
N ALA A 187 -0.49 -4.82 -23.06
CA ALA A 187 0.32 -4.16 -22.03
C ALA A 187 0.51 -5.03 -20.79
N VAL A 188 -0.54 -5.67 -20.28
CA VAL A 188 -0.45 -6.61 -19.14
C VAL A 188 0.46 -7.79 -19.48
N LYS A 189 0.40 -8.31 -20.71
CA LYS A 189 1.24 -9.42 -21.17
C LYS A 189 2.70 -9.02 -21.32
N ALA A 190 2.98 -7.82 -21.84
CA ALA A 190 4.34 -7.32 -22.03
C ALA A 190 5.03 -6.97 -20.70
N PHE A 191 4.26 -6.48 -19.72
CA PHE A 191 4.78 -6.01 -18.44
C PHE A 191 4.06 -6.68 -17.25
N PRO A 192 4.22 -8.01 -17.07
CA PRO A 192 3.55 -8.74 -16.00
C PRO A 192 4.03 -8.26 -14.63
N GLY A 193 3.09 -7.90 -13.75
CA GLY A 193 3.38 -7.40 -12.39
C GLY A 193 3.70 -5.90 -12.29
N VAL A 194 3.72 -5.19 -13.42
CA VAL A 194 3.91 -3.74 -13.52
C VAL A 194 2.60 -3.04 -13.91
N VAL A 195 1.77 -3.70 -14.72
CA VAL A 195 0.46 -3.20 -15.12
C VAL A 195 -0.61 -3.92 -14.29
N GLU A 196 -1.30 -3.18 -13.43
CA GLU A 196 -2.49 -3.64 -12.72
C GLU A 196 -3.71 -2.92 -13.31
N ALA A 197 -4.14 -3.35 -14.50
CA ALA A 197 -5.22 -2.69 -15.21
C ALA A 197 -6.56 -2.90 -14.49
N VAL A 198 -7.09 -1.83 -13.89
CA VAL A 198 -8.48 -1.76 -13.46
C VAL A 198 -9.26 -1.13 -14.60
N VAL A 199 -10.04 -1.95 -15.31
CA VAL A 199 -10.88 -1.48 -16.40
C VAL A 199 -12.22 -1.02 -15.83
N ASP A 200 -12.51 0.28 -15.92
CA ASP A 200 -13.86 0.79 -15.66
C ASP A 200 -14.74 0.65 -16.92
N HIS A 201 -16.03 0.34 -16.72
CA HIS A 201 -17.02 0.15 -17.77
C HIS A 201 -17.59 1.47 -18.31
N GLN A 202 -16.89 2.58 -18.10
CA GLN A 202 -17.28 3.87 -18.62
C GLN A 202 -17.00 4.00 -20.13
N ALA A 203 -17.53 5.09 -20.69
CA ALA A 203 -17.48 5.37 -22.11
C ALA A 203 -16.03 5.49 -22.62
N ALA A 204 -15.13 6.12 -21.84
CA ALA A 204 -13.69 6.05 -22.04
C ALA A 204 -13.10 4.97 -21.13
N ARG A 205 -12.16 4.17 -21.65
CA ARG A 205 -11.47 3.14 -20.86
C ARG A 205 -10.37 3.82 -20.05
N VAL A 206 -10.54 3.84 -18.74
CA VAL A 206 -9.51 4.31 -17.81
C VAL A 206 -8.68 3.12 -17.38
N VAL A 207 -7.36 3.27 -17.38
CA VAL A 207 -6.40 2.24 -17.03
C VAL A 207 -5.46 2.78 -15.97
N ASP A 208 -5.49 2.15 -14.80
CA ASP A 208 -4.49 2.38 -13.76
C ASP A 208 -3.22 1.54 -14.03
N LEU A 209 -2.06 2.18 -14.02
CA LEU A 209 -0.75 1.58 -14.22
C LEU A 209 0.09 1.77 -12.95
N ARG A 210 0.83 0.74 -12.53
CA ARG A 210 1.61 0.79 -11.30
C ARG A 210 3.04 0.27 -11.48
N LEU A 211 3.91 1.17 -11.87
CA LEU A 211 5.32 0.90 -12.12
C LEU A 211 6.10 0.82 -10.80
N ARG A 212 6.72 -0.33 -10.52
CA ARG A 212 7.59 -0.51 -9.34
C ARG A 212 9.02 -0.09 -9.69
N LEU A 213 9.52 0.93 -9.00
CA LEU A 213 10.86 1.50 -9.19
C LEU A 213 11.90 0.93 -8.21
N GLY A 214 11.46 0.03 -7.32
CA GLY A 214 12.26 -0.55 -6.24
C GLY A 214 11.38 -0.94 -5.04
N PRO A 215 11.98 -1.33 -3.90
CA PRO A 215 11.23 -1.85 -2.75
C PRO A 215 10.31 -0.80 -2.09
N TRP A 216 10.66 0.49 -2.23
CA TRP A 216 10.04 1.61 -1.54
C TRP A 216 9.54 2.70 -2.49
N ARG A 217 9.60 2.46 -3.80
CA ARG A 217 9.27 3.44 -4.82
C ARG A 217 8.31 2.86 -5.83
N SER A 218 7.21 3.56 -6.08
CA SER A 218 6.28 3.20 -7.14
C SER A 218 5.74 4.45 -7.81
N LEU A 219 5.61 4.40 -9.12
CA LEU A 219 4.94 5.39 -9.94
C LEU A 219 3.56 4.85 -10.31
N GLU A 220 2.52 5.52 -9.85
CA GLU A 220 1.12 5.22 -10.17
C GLU A 220 0.66 6.23 -11.24
N LEU A 221 0.10 5.74 -12.34
CA LEU A 221 -0.41 6.54 -13.45
C LEU A 221 -1.84 6.12 -13.73
N THR A 222 -2.72 7.06 -14.02
CA THR A 222 -4.06 6.79 -14.55
C THR A 222 -4.11 7.35 -15.96
N VAL A 223 -4.31 6.48 -16.95
CA VAL A 223 -4.32 6.82 -18.36
C VAL A 223 -5.69 6.53 -18.94
N MET A 224 -6.23 7.47 -19.69
CA MET A 224 -7.52 7.34 -20.37
C MET A 224 -7.29 7.05 -21.85
N LEU A 225 -8.00 6.04 -22.36
CA LEU A 225 -8.13 5.72 -23.77
C LEU A 225 -9.41 6.41 -24.28
N PRO A 226 -9.29 7.61 -24.90
CA PRO A 226 -10.45 8.33 -25.40
C PRO A 226 -11.06 7.63 -26.61
N ALA A 227 -12.24 8.12 -27.01
CA ALA A 227 -12.88 7.65 -28.22
C ALA A 227 -11.98 7.91 -29.46
N GLY A 228 -11.89 6.91 -30.34
CA GLY A 228 -11.04 6.91 -31.52
C GLY A 228 -9.57 6.57 -31.26
N PHE A 229 -9.17 6.21 -30.04
CA PHE A 229 -7.81 5.72 -29.77
C PHE A 229 -7.57 4.34 -30.43
N PRO A 230 -6.40 4.09 -31.05
CA PRO A 230 -5.24 4.98 -31.21
C PRO A 230 -5.24 5.84 -32.49
N GLU A 231 -6.24 5.70 -33.36
CA GLU A 231 -6.21 6.23 -34.73
C GLU A 231 -6.47 7.74 -34.82
N VAL A 232 -7.34 8.26 -33.95
CA VAL A 232 -7.87 9.63 -34.01
C VAL A 232 -7.41 10.47 -32.82
N SER A 233 -7.31 9.84 -31.65
CA SER A 233 -7.06 10.52 -30.38
C SER A 233 -5.90 9.85 -29.65
N PRO A 234 -4.94 10.62 -29.09
CA PRO A 234 -3.83 10.05 -28.32
C PRO A 234 -4.29 9.54 -26.95
N LEU A 235 -3.42 8.85 -26.22
CA LEU A 235 -3.64 8.57 -24.79
C LEU A 235 -3.68 9.88 -24.01
N HIS A 236 -4.54 9.96 -22.99
CA HIS A 236 -4.58 11.09 -22.07
C HIS A 236 -4.09 10.68 -20.69
N LEU A 237 -3.11 11.39 -20.14
CA LEU A 237 -2.70 11.21 -18.75
C LEU A 237 -3.68 11.95 -17.84
N GLU A 238 -4.49 11.19 -17.09
CA GLU A 238 -5.48 11.74 -16.15
C GLU A 238 -4.83 12.05 -14.80
N SER A 239 -4.01 11.13 -14.29
CA SER A 239 -3.35 11.32 -13.01
C SER A 239 -1.96 10.67 -12.96
N ILE A 240 -1.10 11.24 -12.13
CA ILE A 240 0.22 10.70 -11.80
C ILE A 240 0.43 10.86 -10.31
N SER A 241 1.04 9.86 -9.67
CA SER A 241 1.36 9.86 -8.26
C SER A 241 2.67 9.12 -8.04
N LEU A 242 3.68 9.82 -7.54
CA LEU A 242 4.97 9.21 -7.21
C LEU A 242 5.04 8.89 -5.71
N ARG A 243 5.04 7.61 -5.38
CA ARG A 243 5.28 7.15 -4.00
C ARG A 243 6.77 6.96 -3.80
N CYS A 244 7.40 7.83 -3.01
CA CYS A 244 8.80 7.69 -2.60
C CYS A 244 8.99 8.34 -1.21
N PRO A 245 9.88 7.82 -0.33
CA PRO A 245 10.06 8.34 1.03
C PRO A 245 10.69 9.74 1.16
N ARG A 246 10.87 10.48 0.05
CA ARG A 246 11.57 11.77 0.03
C ARG A 246 10.65 12.95 0.26
N LYS A 247 11.22 14.06 0.76
CA LYS A 247 10.50 15.31 1.06
C LYS A 247 10.25 16.22 -0.16
N GLN A 248 10.66 15.82 -1.37
CA GLN A 248 10.57 16.63 -2.60
C GLN A 248 9.80 15.92 -3.73
N LEU A 249 8.68 15.28 -3.41
CA LEU A 249 7.90 14.51 -4.40
C LEU A 249 7.23 15.41 -5.44
N SER A 250 6.69 16.56 -5.02
CA SER A 250 5.88 17.42 -5.88
C SER A 250 6.65 17.99 -7.07
N ALA A 251 7.92 18.37 -6.88
CA ALA A 251 8.75 18.91 -7.98
C ALA A 251 9.08 17.83 -9.01
N ILE A 252 9.45 16.63 -8.56
CA ILE A 252 9.75 15.49 -9.44
C ILE A 252 8.48 15.02 -10.16
N GLU A 253 7.35 14.98 -9.46
CA GLU A 253 6.06 14.60 -10.05
C GLU A 253 5.61 15.60 -11.13
N GLY A 254 5.82 16.90 -10.92
CA GLY A 254 5.57 17.93 -11.92
C GLY A 254 6.42 17.74 -13.18
N GLN A 255 7.73 17.54 -13.02
CA GLN A 255 8.64 17.26 -14.14
C GLN A 255 8.28 15.97 -14.89
N LEU A 256 7.91 14.92 -14.16
CA LEU A 256 7.45 13.66 -14.77
C LEU A 256 6.16 13.86 -15.55
N ARG A 257 5.20 14.62 -15.00
CA ARG A 257 3.94 14.92 -15.68
C ARG A 257 4.19 15.64 -17.01
N GLU A 258 5.03 16.67 -17.01
CA GLU A 258 5.39 17.42 -18.21
C GLU A 258 6.11 16.54 -19.24
N ARG A 259 7.06 15.70 -18.81
CA ARG A 259 7.79 14.79 -19.69
C ARG A 259 6.88 13.73 -20.32
N ILE A 260 5.95 13.16 -19.55
CA ILE A 260 4.97 12.19 -20.05
C ILE A 260 3.98 12.85 -21.01
N ALA A 261 3.46 14.04 -20.66
CA ALA A 261 2.56 14.77 -21.55
C ALA A 261 3.24 15.09 -22.90
N ALA A 262 4.49 15.57 -22.86
CA ALA A 262 5.26 15.84 -24.07
C ALA A 262 5.52 14.57 -24.90
N HIS A 263 5.71 13.42 -24.27
CA HIS A 263 5.86 12.14 -24.95
C HIS A 263 4.55 11.68 -25.62
N LEU A 264 3.41 11.90 -24.97
CA LEU A 264 2.08 11.57 -25.51
C LEU A 264 1.67 12.48 -26.67
N GLU A 265 2.15 13.72 -26.70
CA GLU A 265 1.88 14.71 -27.76
C GLU A 265 2.90 14.66 -28.92
N GLY A 266 4.03 13.96 -28.76
CA GLY A 266 5.15 13.94 -29.70
C GLY A 266 4.92 13.06 -30.95
N PRO A 267 5.47 13.44 -32.12
CA PRO A 267 5.48 12.58 -33.30
C PRO A 267 6.57 11.50 -33.23
N PRO A 268 6.37 10.30 -33.84
CA PRO A 268 5.25 9.94 -34.72
C PRO A 268 4.11 9.19 -34.02
N LEU A 269 2.88 9.42 -34.49
CA LEU A 269 1.64 8.64 -34.31
C LEU A 269 1.46 7.94 -32.96
N VAL A 270 0.67 8.59 -32.09
CA VAL A 270 -0.07 8.03 -30.95
C VAL A 270 0.60 6.80 -30.33
N PRO A 271 1.53 6.99 -29.37
CA PRO A 271 2.15 5.87 -28.69
C PRO A 271 1.05 4.99 -28.09
N GLY A 272 1.09 3.69 -28.41
CA GLY A 272 0.24 2.72 -27.75
C GLY A 272 0.63 2.57 -26.28
N LEU A 273 -0.22 1.88 -25.53
CA LEU A 273 0.00 1.69 -24.10
C LEU A 273 1.30 0.92 -23.81
N VAL A 274 1.69 0.01 -24.71
CA VAL A 274 2.93 -0.78 -24.58
C VAL A 274 4.14 0.11 -24.80
N GLU A 275 4.12 0.96 -25.82
CA GLU A 275 5.18 1.90 -26.18
C GLU A 275 5.43 2.89 -25.04
N LEU A 276 4.35 3.46 -24.47
CA LEU A 276 4.44 4.34 -23.30
C LEU A 276 5.12 3.63 -22.12
N LEU A 277 4.75 2.37 -21.85
CA LEU A 277 5.33 1.59 -20.76
C LEU A 277 6.80 1.24 -20.99
N SER A 278 7.16 0.87 -22.23
CA SER A 278 8.55 0.63 -22.64
C SER A 278 9.39 1.88 -22.43
N TRP A 279 8.93 3.03 -22.95
CA TRP A 279 9.62 4.31 -22.81
C TRP A 279 9.77 4.72 -21.33
N LEU A 280 8.71 4.58 -20.54
CA LEU A 280 8.79 4.82 -19.10
C LEU A 280 9.87 3.95 -18.48
N HIS A 281 9.85 2.64 -18.73
CA HIS A 281 10.77 1.66 -18.17
C HIS A 281 12.24 1.88 -18.59
N GLU A 282 12.49 2.20 -19.85
CA GLU A 282 13.83 2.29 -20.43
C GLU A 282 14.48 3.67 -20.22
N GLU A 283 13.69 4.74 -20.26
CA GLU A 283 14.25 6.10 -20.19
C GLU A 283 13.92 6.80 -18.87
N VAL A 284 12.68 6.74 -18.41
CA VAL A 284 12.24 7.58 -17.28
C VAL A 284 12.63 6.97 -15.94
N LEU A 285 12.44 5.66 -15.74
CA LEU A 285 12.72 5.02 -14.46
C LEU A 285 14.23 5.03 -14.11
N PRO A 286 15.16 4.78 -15.06
CA PRO A 286 16.59 4.85 -14.77
C PRO A 286 17.07 6.25 -14.38
N ASP A 287 16.52 7.30 -15.00
CA ASP A 287 16.82 8.70 -14.65
C ASP A 287 16.38 9.01 -13.21
N LEU A 288 15.17 8.60 -12.84
CA LEU A 288 14.66 8.72 -11.46
C LEU A 288 15.49 7.92 -10.44
N ALA A 289 16.10 6.82 -10.86
CA ALA A 289 17.01 6.05 -10.03
C ALA A 289 18.35 6.78 -9.82
N ARG A 290 18.89 7.43 -10.85
CA ARG A 290 20.16 8.18 -10.82
C ARG A 290 20.08 9.47 -10.00
N ASP A 291 19.01 10.25 -10.16
CA ASP A 291 18.77 11.47 -9.37
C ASP A 291 18.55 11.17 -7.88
N SER A 292 18.50 9.88 -7.52
CA SER A 292 18.47 9.48 -6.13
C SER A 292 19.79 9.62 -5.38
N GLY A 293 20.86 10.14 -6.00
CA GLY A 293 21.94 10.81 -5.26
C GLY A 293 22.62 9.97 -4.18
N VAL A 294 22.53 8.64 -4.26
CA VAL A 294 23.49 7.78 -3.58
C VAL A 294 24.68 7.72 -4.52
N ALA A 295 25.50 8.78 -4.49
CA ALA A 295 26.83 8.69 -5.08
C ALA A 295 27.49 7.47 -4.45
N PRO A 296 27.98 6.48 -5.23
CA PRO A 296 28.82 5.45 -4.66
C PRO A 296 29.98 6.20 -3.99
N SER A 297 30.08 6.08 -2.68
CA SER A 297 31.17 6.63 -1.90
C SER A 297 32.45 5.97 -2.38
N ALA A 298 33.08 6.55 -3.40
CA ALA A 298 34.42 6.23 -3.81
C ALA A 298 35.34 6.58 -2.63
N ARG A 299 35.58 5.60 -1.76
CA ARG A 299 36.73 5.62 -0.87
C ARG A 299 37.96 5.60 -1.77
N ALA A 300 38.57 6.76 -1.93
CA ALA A 300 39.88 6.93 -2.50
C ALA A 300 40.89 6.13 -1.66
N GLY A 301 41.15 4.89 -2.09
CA GLY A 301 42.38 4.18 -1.77
C GLY A 301 43.44 4.67 -2.75
N GLY A 302 44.34 5.52 -2.27
CA GLY A 302 45.51 5.96 -3.03
C GLY A 302 46.47 4.79 -3.25
N GLY A 303 46.30 4.07 -4.35
CA GLY A 303 47.23 3.07 -4.85
C GLY A 303 48.02 3.63 -6.04
N LYS A 304 49.27 4.01 -5.79
CA LYS A 304 50.24 4.49 -6.78
C LYS A 304 50.71 3.28 -7.61
N VAL A 305 50.22 3.11 -8.84
CA VAL A 305 50.74 2.10 -9.78
C VAL A 305 51.56 2.80 -10.86
N GLN A 306 52.80 2.34 -10.99
CA GLN A 306 53.79 2.81 -11.93
C GLN A 306 53.47 2.36 -13.36
N HIS A 307 53.67 3.29 -14.29
CA HIS A 307 53.79 3.05 -15.73
C HIS A 307 55.02 2.20 -16.06
N ALA A 308 54.88 1.21 -16.96
CA ALA A 308 55.86 0.84 -17.99
C ALA A 308 55.21 -0.13 -19.01
N PRO A 309 55.76 -0.33 -20.23
CA PRO A 309 55.04 -0.02 -21.47
C PRO A 309 54.83 -1.19 -22.43
N ALA A 310 54.14 -0.86 -23.51
CA ALA A 310 53.79 -1.66 -24.67
C ALA A 310 54.98 -2.19 -25.48
N GLU A 311 54.80 -3.39 -26.03
CA GLU A 311 55.37 -3.99 -27.27
C GLU A 311 54.73 -5.41 -27.35
N ALA A 312 54.41 -6.05 -28.46
CA ALA A 312 54.56 -5.81 -29.87
C ALA A 312 53.51 -6.68 -30.64
N ARG A 313 53.23 -6.30 -31.88
CA ARG A 313 52.48 -7.07 -32.88
C ARG A 313 53.29 -8.27 -33.36
N THR A 314 52.62 -9.38 -33.67
CA THR A 314 52.98 -10.26 -34.79
C THR A 314 51.72 -10.90 -35.37
N ASP A 315 51.55 -10.72 -36.68
CA ASP A 315 50.67 -11.48 -37.58
C ASP A 315 51.34 -12.82 -37.96
N ALA A 316 50.55 -13.90 -38.07
CA ALA A 316 50.76 -15.15 -38.84
C ALA A 316 49.77 -16.20 -38.27
N GLU A 317 49.14 -17.13 -38.97
CA GLU A 317 49.13 -17.60 -40.34
C GLU A 317 47.90 -18.51 -40.46
N ALA A 318 47.33 -18.64 -41.65
CA ALA A 318 46.29 -19.62 -41.93
C ALA A 318 46.91 -21.02 -42.00
N GLY A 319 46.36 -21.96 -41.24
CA GLY A 319 46.68 -23.38 -41.30
C GLY A 319 45.47 -24.23 -40.93
N ALA A 320 44.97 -24.97 -41.90
CA ALA A 320 43.86 -25.91 -41.74
C ALA A 320 44.33 -27.22 -41.08
N VAL A 321 43.33 -27.94 -40.56
CA VAL A 321 43.25 -29.40 -40.33
C VAL A 321 43.41 -29.88 -38.87
N ASP A 322 42.56 -30.87 -38.58
CA ASP A 322 42.39 -31.73 -37.41
C ASP A 322 41.62 -31.22 -36.18
N ALA A 323 40.43 -31.82 -36.01
CA ALA A 323 39.56 -31.72 -34.85
C ALA A 323 40.27 -32.27 -33.61
N PRO A 324 40.53 -31.45 -32.59
CA PRO A 324 41.05 -31.93 -31.33
C PRO A 324 39.90 -32.44 -30.45
N ASP A 325 40.18 -33.60 -29.89
CA ASP A 325 39.61 -34.22 -28.69
C ASP A 325 38.97 -33.20 -27.73
N ALA A 326 37.79 -33.55 -27.21
CA ALA A 326 36.96 -32.71 -26.35
C ALA A 326 37.74 -32.28 -25.10
N GLY A 327 38.36 -31.10 -25.17
CA GLY A 327 39.01 -30.46 -24.04
C GLY A 327 38.01 -30.29 -22.90
N PRO A 328 38.49 -30.32 -21.64
CA PRO A 328 37.64 -30.18 -20.46
C PRO A 328 36.76 -28.93 -20.61
N GLU A 329 35.45 -29.09 -20.41
CA GLU A 329 34.49 -27.97 -20.41
C GLU A 329 35.08 -26.83 -19.58
N PRO A 330 35.08 -25.58 -20.09
CA PRO A 330 35.60 -24.44 -19.34
C PRO A 330 34.86 -24.38 -18.00
N GLU A 331 35.61 -24.61 -16.91
CA GLU A 331 35.11 -24.53 -15.55
C GLU A 331 34.36 -23.20 -15.41
N GLN A 332 33.04 -23.29 -15.30
CA GLN A 332 32.21 -22.10 -15.14
C GLN A 332 32.69 -21.39 -13.88
N PRO A 333 32.95 -20.07 -13.93
CA PRO A 333 33.45 -19.35 -12.77
C PRO A 333 32.49 -19.55 -11.60
N GLU A 334 32.99 -20.13 -10.51
CA GLU A 334 32.21 -20.37 -9.31
C GLU A 334 31.57 -19.06 -8.87
N VAL A 335 30.24 -19.00 -8.93
CA VAL A 335 29.50 -17.78 -8.62
C VAL A 335 29.50 -17.61 -7.11
N SER A 336 30.46 -16.85 -6.59
CA SER A 336 30.51 -16.51 -5.17
C SER A 336 29.34 -15.57 -4.82
N VAL A 337 28.63 -15.84 -3.72
CA VAL A 337 27.46 -15.07 -3.28
C VAL A 337 27.70 -14.48 -1.90
N ALA A 338 27.44 -13.19 -1.71
CA ALA A 338 27.48 -12.57 -0.38
C ALA A 338 26.31 -13.06 0.48
N CYS A 339 26.60 -13.46 1.72
CA CYS A 339 25.62 -14.01 2.65
C CYS A 339 25.36 -13.07 3.84
N GLY A 340 24.19 -13.23 4.46
CA GLY A 340 23.76 -12.45 5.61
C GLY A 340 23.07 -13.30 6.67
N ARG A 341 23.28 -12.95 7.93
CA ARG A 341 22.57 -13.51 9.10
C ARG A 341 21.92 -12.36 9.87
N VAL A 342 20.62 -12.48 10.11
CA VAL A 342 19.86 -11.51 10.92
C VAL A 342 19.24 -12.20 12.14
N CYS A 343 19.33 -11.53 13.28
CA CYS A 343 18.73 -11.96 14.54
C CYS A 343 17.81 -10.87 15.08
N LEU A 344 16.52 -11.19 15.08
CA LEU A 344 15.44 -10.31 15.48
C LEU A 344 14.79 -10.85 16.75
N LEU A 345 14.52 -9.96 17.70
CA LEU A 345 13.95 -10.31 19.01
C LEU A 345 12.70 -9.49 19.28
N THR A 346 11.59 -10.15 19.62
CA THR A 346 10.36 -9.49 20.09
C THR A 346 9.97 -10.01 21.47
N TYR A 347 9.19 -9.23 22.21
CA TYR A 347 8.81 -9.56 23.58
C TYR A 347 7.99 -10.86 23.67
N GLN A 348 7.09 -11.08 22.72
CA GLN A 348 6.23 -12.25 22.66
C GLN A 348 5.83 -12.53 21.21
N HIS A 349 5.90 -13.79 20.81
CA HIS A 349 5.22 -14.31 19.63
C HIS A 349 4.66 -15.69 19.97
N ASP A 350 3.38 -15.92 19.72
CA ASP A 350 2.70 -17.19 19.96
C ASP A 350 1.82 -17.55 18.76
N ASP A 351 1.17 -18.72 18.80
CA ASP A 351 0.32 -19.18 17.69
C ASP A 351 -0.84 -18.23 17.37
N LYS A 352 -1.30 -17.45 18.35
CA LYS A 352 -2.36 -16.47 18.13
C LYS A 352 -1.79 -15.25 17.41
N THR A 353 -0.66 -14.71 17.86
CA THR A 353 -0.02 -13.57 17.20
C THR A 353 0.51 -13.92 15.81
N ASP A 354 0.92 -15.17 15.60
CA ASP A 354 1.36 -15.68 14.30
C ASP A 354 0.26 -15.71 13.25
N ARG A 355 -1.00 -15.90 13.66
CA ARG A 355 -2.16 -15.88 12.75
C ARG A 355 -2.72 -14.48 12.54
N ILE A 356 -2.19 -13.46 13.22
CA ILE A 356 -2.59 -12.08 12.97
C ILE A 356 -2.05 -11.72 11.58
N PRO A 357 -2.93 -11.40 10.61
CA PRO A 357 -2.47 -10.98 9.30
C PRO A 357 -1.58 -9.75 9.45
N PRO A 358 -0.59 -9.54 8.56
CA PRO A 358 0.22 -8.32 8.59
C PRO A 358 -0.74 -7.14 8.60
N SER A 359 -0.82 -6.38 9.70
CA SER A 359 -1.69 -5.21 9.68
C SER A 359 -1.08 -4.27 8.68
N THR A 360 -1.84 -3.98 7.64
CA THR A 360 -1.65 -2.76 6.87
C THR A 360 -1.46 -1.63 7.88
N ALA A 361 -0.45 -0.81 7.63
CA ALA A 361 0.02 0.29 8.45
C ALA A 361 -1.14 1.20 8.97
N PRO A 362 -0.88 2.10 9.94
CA PRO A 362 -1.93 2.73 10.74
C PRO A 362 -3.01 3.35 9.87
N ARG A 363 -4.26 2.92 10.10
CA ARG A 363 -5.53 3.50 9.64
C ARG A 363 -5.35 4.74 8.76
N GLY A 364 -5.18 4.50 7.47
CA GLY A 364 -5.00 5.55 6.47
C GLY A 364 -4.18 5.01 5.30
N MET A 365 -4.81 4.89 4.14
CA MET A 365 -4.19 4.51 2.86
C MET A 365 -3.99 2.99 2.59
N GLY A 366 -5.06 2.35 2.14
CA GLY A 366 -5.18 2.16 0.68
C GLY A 366 -4.34 1.12 -0.05
N SER A 367 -4.06 -0.05 0.54
CA SER A 367 -3.58 -1.20 -0.22
C SER A 367 -4.06 -2.52 0.39
N ASP A 368 -5.34 -2.85 0.19
CA ASP A 368 -5.99 -4.00 0.84
C ASP A 368 -6.40 -5.13 -0.13
N LYS A 369 -6.03 -5.05 -1.42
CA LYS A 369 -6.44 -6.06 -2.42
C LYS A 369 -5.50 -7.26 -2.57
N LEU A 370 -4.20 -7.14 -2.25
CA LEU A 370 -3.27 -8.28 -2.42
C LEU A 370 -3.18 -9.24 -1.22
N LEU A 371 -3.82 -8.93 -0.08
CA LEU A 371 -3.69 -9.73 1.14
C LEU A 371 -4.97 -10.49 1.55
N ARG A 372 -6.08 -10.36 0.81
CA ARG A 372 -7.32 -11.09 1.11
C ARG A 372 -7.27 -12.58 0.76
N CYS A 373 -6.32 -13.05 -0.05
CA CYS A 373 -6.15 -14.48 -0.33
C CYS A 373 -5.44 -15.27 0.80
N HIS A 374 -5.02 -14.62 1.89
CA HIS A 374 -4.18 -15.26 2.91
C HIS A 374 -4.74 -15.12 4.34
N LYS A 375 -6.07 -15.01 4.50
CA LYS A 375 -6.72 -14.79 5.81
C LYS A 375 -6.43 -15.85 6.88
N ASN A 376 -5.76 -16.96 6.55
CA ASN A 376 -5.35 -18.00 7.48
C ASN A 376 -3.85 -18.34 7.43
N GLN A 377 -3.04 -17.59 6.69
CA GLN A 377 -1.60 -17.88 6.63
C GLN A 377 -0.92 -17.27 7.83
N SER A 378 -0.19 -18.11 8.55
CA SER A 378 0.58 -17.66 9.69
C SER A 378 1.84 -16.92 9.23
N PHE A 379 2.36 -16.02 10.05
CA PHE A 379 3.58 -15.27 9.75
C PHE A 379 4.77 -16.20 9.47
N PHE A 380 4.88 -17.31 10.20
CA PHE A 380 5.83 -18.38 9.85
C PHE A 380 5.64 -18.91 8.43
N TRP A 381 4.40 -19.22 8.06
CA TRP A 381 4.08 -19.73 6.72
C TRP A 381 4.47 -18.69 5.67
N HIS A 382 4.14 -17.41 5.88
CA HIS A 382 4.51 -16.31 4.99
C HIS A 382 6.02 -16.26 4.76
N ILE A 383 6.82 -16.21 5.83
CA ILE A 383 8.29 -16.17 5.70
C ILE A 383 8.80 -17.40 4.95
N LYS A 384 8.34 -18.59 5.34
CA LYS A 384 8.82 -19.85 4.76
C LYS A 384 8.58 -19.96 3.25
N HIS A 385 7.47 -19.39 2.75
CA HIS A 385 7.11 -19.49 1.33
C HIS A 385 7.59 -18.30 0.50
N MET A 386 7.64 -17.10 1.08
CA MET A 386 8.15 -15.90 0.40
C MET A 386 9.67 -15.86 0.30
N PHE A 387 10.37 -16.58 1.19
CA PHE A 387 11.83 -16.62 1.26
C PHE A 387 12.33 -18.07 1.32
N PRO A 388 12.16 -18.86 0.24
CA PRO A 388 12.58 -20.26 0.20
C PRO A 388 14.10 -20.42 0.37
N ASP A 389 14.89 -19.41 0.00
CA ASP A 389 16.34 -19.40 0.12
C ASP A 389 16.84 -18.95 1.50
N ILE A 390 15.96 -18.89 2.50
CA ILE A 390 16.33 -18.60 3.87
C ILE A 390 16.23 -19.87 4.71
N SER A 391 17.25 -20.09 5.53
CA SER A 391 17.24 -21.07 6.62
C SER A 391 17.26 -20.37 7.98
N GLY A 392 16.95 -21.10 9.05
CA GLY A 392 16.95 -20.54 10.41
C GLY A 392 15.84 -21.03 11.31
N ILE A 393 15.52 -20.24 12.33
CA ILE A 393 14.52 -20.59 13.33
C ILE A 393 13.62 -19.39 13.65
N MET A 394 12.35 -19.68 13.92
CA MET A 394 11.43 -18.74 14.53
C MET A 394 10.87 -19.34 15.82
N SER A 395 11.21 -18.74 16.95
CA SER A 395 10.80 -19.21 18.27
C SER A 395 9.47 -18.60 18.72
N TYR A 396 8.67 -19.40 19.42
CA TYR A 396 7.39 -19.01 19.98
C TYR A 396 7.51 -19.01 21.51
N GLY A 397 7.13 -17.92 22.16
CA GLY A 397 7.30 -17.71 23.60
C GLY A 397 7.73 -16.30 23.97
N LYS A 398 8.41 -16.17 25.12
CA LYS A 398 8.81 -14.89 25.73
C LYS A 398 10.27 -14.93 26.23
N PRO A 399 11.21 -14.25 25.58
CA PRO A 399 11.09 -13.54 24.30
C PRO A 399 10.94 -14.51 23.12
N ALA A 400 10.40 -14.01 22.01
CA ALA A 400 10.43 -14.71 20.74
C ALA A 400 11.60 -14.20 19.89
N VAL A 401 12.21 -15.10 19.13
CA VAL A 401 13.42 -14.88 18.35
C VAL A 401 13.20 -15.33 16.92
N LEU A 402 13.66 -14.54 15.96
CA LEU A 402 13.78 -14.93 14.56
C LEU A 402 15.26 -14.86 14.17
N VAL A 403 15.83 -16.00 13.82
CA VAL A 403 17.15 -16.12 13.21
C VAL A 403 16.95 -16.52 11.76
N ALA A 404 17.54 -15.78 10.83
CA ALA A 404 17.47 -16.07 9.42
C ALA A 404 18.84 -15.92 8.75
N GLU A 405 19.17 -16.87 7.88
CA GLU A 405 20.44 -17.01 7.17
C GLU A 405 20.18 -17.27 5.68
N GLY A 406 20.96 -16.65 4.81
CA GLY A 406 20.90 -16.90 3.37
C GLY A 406 21.63 -15.85 2.56
N PRO A 407 21.40 -15.78 1.24
CA PRO A 407 21.94 -14.73 0.39
C PRO A 407 21.57 -13.34 0.92
N LEU A 408 22.54 -12.41 0.95
CA LEU A 408 22.42 -11.12 1.62
C LEU A 408 21.18 -10.33 1.14
N ALA A 409 20.97 -10.29 -0.18
CA ALA A 409 19.83 -9.58 -0.78
C ALA A 409 18.46 -10.16 -0.33
N VAL A 410 18.39 -11.46 -0.05
CA VAL A 410 17.17 -12.14 0.41
C VAL A 410 16.94 -11.85 1.90
N VAL A 411 18.01 -11.86 2.70
CA VAL A 411 17.96 -11.56 4.15
C VAL A 411 17.60 -10.11 4.42
N GLU A 412 18.12 -9.16 3.65
CA GLU A 412 17.72 -7.74 3.74
C GLU A 412 16.25 -7.53 3.38
N ARG A 413 15.75 -8.27 2.37
CA ARG A 413 14.34 -8.24 1.98
C ARG A 413 13.45 -8.81 3.09
N LEU A 414 13.85 -9.93 3.70
CA LEU A 414 13.16 -10.50 4.86
C LEU A 414 13.10 -9.50 6.01
N ARG A 415 14.22 -8.85 6.33
CA ARG A 415 14.31 -7.85 7.40
C ARG A 415 13.30 -6.71 7.19
N GLY A 416 13.18 -6.19 5.97
CA GLY A 416 12.17 -5.20 5.61
C GLY A 416 10.73 -5.73 5.69
N GLU A 417 10.54 -7.01 5.38
CA GLU A 417 9.24 -7.69 5.42
C GLU A 417 8.74 -7.90 6.85
N VAL A 418 9.61 -8.32 7.77
CA VAL A 418 9.28 -8.53 9.20
C VAL A 418 8.72 -7.25 9.83
N GLY A 419 9.27 -6.09 9.46
CA GLY A 419 8.79 -4.79 9.93
C GLY A 419 7.35 -4.44 9.54
N LYS A 420 6.76 -5.14 8.55
CA LYS A 420 5.37 -4.95 8.13
C LYS A 420 4.37 -5.66 9.06
N PHE A 421 4.82 -6.57 9.91
CA PHE A 421 3.95 -7.34 10.79
C PHE A 421 3.84 -6.67 12.17
N THR A 422 2.63 -6.27 12.55
CA THR A 422 2.35 -5.54 13.80
C THR A 422 2.86 -6.20 15.07
N PRO A 423 2.75 -7.53 15.25
CA PRO A 423 3.34 -8.21 16.42
C PRO A 423 4.87 -8.07 16.50
N TRP A 424 5.51 -7.75 15.38
CA TRP A 424 6.96 -7.56 15.22
C TRP A 424 7.38 -6.09 15.10
N TRP A 425 6.49 -5.11 15.31
CA TRP A 425 6.89 -3.69 15.34
C TRP A 425 7.88 -3.32 16.46
N PRO A 426 7.78 -3.86 17.69
CA PRO A 426 8.78 -3.62 18.73
C PRO A 426 9.98 -4.57 18.61
N VAL A 427 10.36 -4.97 17.40
CA VAL A 427 11.48 -5.87 17.17
C VAL A 427 12.81 -5.17 17.47
N GLN A 428 13.65 -5.85 18.25
CA GLN A 428 15.03 -5.46 18.48
C GLN A 428 15.92 -6.28 17.57
N GLU A 429 16.67 -5.60 16.70
CA GLU A 429 17.74 -6.24 15.95
C GLU A 429 18.94 -6.43 16.88
N LYS A 430 19.25 -7.69 17.18
CA LYS A 430 20.37 -8.05 18.07
C LYS A 430 21.67 -8.22 17.30
N VAL A 431 21.57 -8.82 16.11
CA VAL A 431 22.71 -9.13 15.26
C VAL A 431 22.31 -8.96 13.80
N PHE A 432 23.16 -8.28 13.04
CA PHE A 432 23.15 -8.30 11.59
C PHE A 432 24.60 -8.50 11.12
N GLN A 433 24.88 -9.70 10.63
CA GLN A 433 26.20 -10.12 10.15
C GLN A 433 26.15 -10.29 8.64
N THR A 434 27.17 -9.77 7.96
CA THR A 434 27.38 -9.93 6.52
C THR A 434 28.73 -10.58 6.32
N THR A 435 28.83 -11.51 5.38
CA THR A 435 30.12 -12.13 5.03
C THR A 435 30.61 -11.64 3.68
N GLU A 436 31.91 -11.83 3.45
CA GLU A 436 32.45 -11.83 2.09
C GLU A 436 31.75 -12.92 1.24
N PRO A 437 31.80 -12.81 -0.09
CA PRO A 437 31.21 -13.80 -0.98
C PRO A 437 31.73 -15.21 -0.67
N VAL A 438 30.81 -16.14 -0.42
CA VAL A 438 31.12 -17.55 -0.17
C VAL A 438 30.81 -18.38 -1.40
N PRO A 439 31.60 -19.44 -1.68
CA PRO A 439 31.36 -20.32 -2.82
C PRO A 439 30.14 -21.22 -2.59
N ASP A 440 29.93 -21.69 -1.36
CA ASP A 440 28.80 -22.55 -0.99
C ASP A 440 28.00 -21.92 0.17
N VAL A 441 26.75 -21.56 -0.14
CA VAL A 441 25.80 -20.97 0.82
C VAL A 441 25.32 -22.02 1.83
N ASP A 442 25.21 -23.28 1.43
CA ASP A 442 24.72 -24.37 2.28
C ASP A 442 25.75 -24.78 3.34
N GLU A 443 27.04 -24.75 3.01
CA GLU A 443 28.13 -24.94 3.99
C GLU A 443 28.23 -23.77 4.98
N TRP A 444 27.94 -22.55 4.53
CA TRP A 444 27.97 -21.36 5.38
C TRP A 444 26.82 -21.32 6.40
N ARG A 445 25.65 -21.86 6.04
CA ARG A 445 24.46 -21.88 6.90
C ARG A 445 24.68 -22.72 8.16
N ALA A 446 24.35 -22.18 9.33
CA ALA A 446 24.31 -22.94 10.57
C ALA A 446 23.01 -23.76 10.68
N PHE A 447 21.93 -23.30 10.05
CA PHE A 447 20.63 -23.98 10.04
C PHE A 447 20.34 -24.52 8.63
N LYS A 448 19.92 -25.79 8.52
CA LYS A 448 19.63 -26.40 7.21
C LYS A 448 18.25 -26.02 6.65
N ASN A 449 17.29 -25.76 7.53
CA ASN A 449 15.91 -25.46 7.16
C ASN A 449 15.41 -24.25 7.94
N PHE A 450 14.34 -23.61 7.46
CA PHE A 450 13.58 -22.65 8.25
C PHE A 450 12.50 -23.36 9.08
N SER A 451 12.65 -23.31 10.41
CA SER A 451 11.84 -24.11 11.34
C SER A 451 11.18 -23.29 12.43
N LYS A 452 10.04 -23.79 12.91
CA LYS A 452 9.28 -23.22 14.03
C LYS A 452 9.61 -24.00 15.30
N VAL A 453 9.98 -23.28 16.35
CA VAL A 453 10.53 -23.88 17.58
C VAL A 453 9.94 -23.20 18.82
N LYS A 454 10.03 -23.82 20.00
CA LYS A 454 9.70 -23.12 21.24
C LYS A 454 10.88 -22.28 21.72
N SER A 455 10.61 -21.20 22.46
CA SER A 455 11.67 -20.32 22.98
C SER A 455 12.61 -21.02 23.97
N GLU A 456 12.13 -22.07 24.66
CA GLU A 456 12.93 -22.92 25.54
C GLU A 456 13.91 -23.84 24.79
N GLU A 457 13.63 -24.15 23.52
CA GLU A 457 14.45 -25.04 22.67
C GLU A 457 15.58 -24.28 21.95
N VAL A 458 15.50 -22.94 21.87
CA VAL A 458 16.46 -22.10 21.11
C VAL A 458 17.89 -22.36 21.55
N ARG A 459 18.13 -22.57 22.84
CA ARG A 459 19.47 -22.87 23.38
C ARG A 459 20.03 -24.15 22.80
N GLU A 460 19.28 -25.24 22.93
CA GLU A 460 19.70 -26.58 22.46
C GLU A 460 19.93 -26.56 20.95
N ILE A 461 19.07 -25.85 20.20
CA ILE A 461 19.19 -25.76 18.74
C ILE A 461 20.43 -24.96 18.33
N CYS A 462 20.71 -23.83 18.97
CA CYS A 462 21.95 -23.07 18.73
C CYS A 462 23.19 -23.87 19.12
N GLU A 463 23.17 -24.62 20.23
CA GLU A 463 24.28 -25.48 20.66
C GLU A 463 24.52 -26.61 19.65
N LYS A 464 23.46 -27.29 19.16
CA LYS A 464 23.57 -28.32 18.10
C LYS A 464 24.10 -27.77 16.78
N ALA A 465 23.83 -26.51 16.47
CA ALA A 465 24.35 -25.82 15.28
C ALA A 465 25.77 -25.25 15.48
N GLY A 466 26.40 -25.46 16.64
CA GLY A 466 27.72 -24.89 16.96
C GLY A 466 27.72 -23.36 17.16
N GLN A 467 26.55 -22.75 17.34
CA GLN A 467 26.34 -21.30 17.44
C GLN A 467 25.98 -20.87 18.88
N ARG A 468 26.72 -21.36 19.89
CA ARG A 468 26.45 -21.01 21.30
C ARG A 468 26.59 -19.51 21.58
N SER A 469 27.58 -18.86 20.99
CA SER A 469 27.78 -17.40 21.12
C SER A 469 26.59 -16.61 20.56
N LEU A 470 25.94 -17.11 19.51
CA LEU A 470 24.74 -16.51 18.94
C LEU A 470 23.59 -16.52 19.95
N TYR A 471 23.39 -17.64 20.67
CA TYR A 471 22.39 -17.73 21.73
C TYR A 471 22.65 -16.72 22.85
N GLU A 472 23.91 -16.60 23.29
CA GLU A 472 24.30 -15.65 24.35
C GLU A 472 24.01 -14.20 23.94
N LEU A 473 24.30 -13.83 22.68
CA LEU A 473 23.97 -12.51 22.13
C LEU A 473 22.45 -12.27 22.02
N LEU A 474 21.69 -13.30 21.64
CA LEU A 474 20.23 -13.24 21.52
C LEU A 474 19.57 -12.99 22.88
N VAL A 475 20.00 -13.72 23.91
CA VAL A 475 19.37 -13.63 25.23
C VAL A 475 19.88 -12.46 26.06
N ALA A 476 21.01 -11.84 25.71
CA ALA A 476 21.58 -10.71 26.44
C ALA A 476 20.55 -9.59 26.68
N GLY A 477 20.33 -9.26 27.96
CA GLY A 477 19.39 -8.24 28.43
C GLY A 477 17.92 -8.69 28.47
N THR A 478 17.60 -9.93 28.10
CA THR A 478 16.22 -10.46 28.08
C THR A 478 15.85 -11.15 29.39
N SER A 479 14.68 -11.79 29.48
CA SER A 479 14.33 -12.64 30.63
C SER A 479 15.03 -14.00 30.62
N LEU A 480 15.67 -14.38 29.51
CA LEU A 480 16.42 -15.62 29.37
C LEU A 480 17.92 -15.43 29.61
N ASP A 481 18.37 -14.19 29.85
CA ASP A 481 19.76 -13.90 30.14
C ASP A 481 20.18 -14.55 31.47
N PRO A 482 21.10 -15.55 31.47
CA PRO A 482 21.53 -16.21 32.70
C PRO A 482 22.25 -15.25 33.66
N ASN A 483 22.79 -14.13 33.15
CA ASN A 483 23.50 -13.14 33.94
C ASN A 483 22.57 -12.06 34.53
N ARG A 484 21.27 -12.09 34.19
CA ARG A 484 20.33 -11.10 34.69
C ARG A 484 19.94 -11.42 36.13
N ASP A 485 20.42 -10.59 37.05
CA ASP A 485 20.07 -10.66 38.47
C ASP A 485 18.52 -10.66 38.66
N PRO A 486 17.94 -11.75 39.21
CA PRO A 486 16.51 -11.85 39.43
C PRO A 486 15.98 -10.79 40.40
N ASN A 487 16.82 -10.22 41.27
CA ASN A 487 16.42 -9.21 42.25
C ASN A 487 16.23 -7.81 41.65
N ARG A 488 16.82 -7.52 40.49
CA ARG A 488 16.74 -6.19 39.85
C ARG A 488 15.33 -5.80 39.39
N ARG A 489 14.37 -6.74 39.35
CA ARG A 489 12.96 -6.47 39.01
C ARG A 489 12.16 -5.79 40.13
N LYS A 490 12.59 -5.89 41.40
CA LYS A 490 11.80 -5.39 42.54
C LYS A 490 11.88 -3.87 42.74
N THR A 491 12.88 -3.19 42.19
CA THR A 491 13.16 -1.79 42.55
C THR A 491 12.41 -0.74 41.72
N VAL A 492 11.85 -1.11 40.55
CA VAL A 492 11.24 -0.12 39.63
C VAL A 492 9.74 0.12 39.90
N LYS A 493 9.07 -0.73 40.69
CA LYS A 493 7.61 -0.67 40.88
C LYS A 493 7.12 0.20 42.05
N ARG A 494 7.99 0.95 42.73
CA ARG A 494 7.65 1.64 44.00
C ARG A 494 7.71 3.17 44.00
N THR A 495 7.99 3.84 42.88
CA THR A 495 8.13 5.30 42.83
C THR A 495 7.03 6.07 42.12
N SER A 496 5.95 5.44 41.61
CA SER A 496 4.89 6.15 40.87
C SER A 496 3.60 6.46 41.65
N ASP A 497 3.54 6.20 42.96
CA ASP A 497 2.27 6.31 43.73
C ASP A 497 2.27 7.37 44.86
N ARG A 498 3.12 8.40 44.75
CA ARG A 498 3.04 9.61 45.60
C ARG A 498 2.67 10.85 44.79
N GLY A 499 1.47 10.84 44.21
CA GLY A 499 0.76 12.05 43.80
C GLY A 499 0.01 12.62 45.01
N GLY A 500 0.48 13.75 45.53
CA GLY A 500 -0.01 14.36 46.77
C GLY A 500 -1.45 14.89 46.67
N LYS A 501 -2.20 14.67 47.75
CA LYS A 501 -3.36 15.50 48.09
C LYS A 501 -2.86 16.87 48.57
N THR A 502 -3.21 17.93 47.85
CA THR A 502 -3.13 19.31 48.35
C THR A 502 -4.42 19.63 49.14
N PRO A 503 -4.31 20.17 50.37
CA PRO A 503 -5.45 20.75 51.07
C PRO A 503 -5.47 22.28 50.90
N ARG A 504 -6.53 22.81 50.28
CA ARG A 504 -7.36 23.94 50.74
C ARG A 504 -8.35 24.34 49.65
#